data_AF-A0A7C1B9C6-F1
#
_entry.id   AF-A0A7C1B9C6-F1
#
_cell.length_a   1.000
_cell.length_b   1.000
_cell.length_c   1.000
_cell.angle_alpha   90.00
_cell.angle_beta   90.00
_cell.angle_gamma   90.00
#
_symmetry.space_group_name_H-M   'P 1'
#
loop_
_entity.id
_entity.type
_entity.pdbx_description
1 polymer ?
#
loop_
_entity_poly.entity_id
_entity_poly.type
_entity_poly.pdbx_seq_one_letter_code
_entity_poly.pdbx_strand_id
1 'polypeptide(L)'
;MIDLSDPENPVVLGKLKIPGFSDYLHPYDERHIIGIGKETEESSWGGVSIDGLKLALFDVSDPEHPKEVDKVVIGERGTDSEALVDHKAFLFDRKRNLLVIPVREVVDDRVYGPWEVWQGAYVFNLTIEDGFTLRGKITHFEGEDKWYWHSPAAVRRSLYMDDVLYTISERCVKMNDLSTLHEINEVELPIDEKTYYPIR
;
A
#
# COMPACT_ATOMS: atom_id res chain seq x y z
N MET A 1 21.80 -1.75 5.51
CA MET A 1 22.08 -3.16 5.86
C MET A 1 23.01 -3.18 7.05
N ILE A 2 22.70 -4.01 8.04
CA ILE A 2 23.49 -4.17 9.27
C ILE A 2 23.88 -5.64 9.35
N ASP A 3 25.16 -5.93 9.58
CA ASP A 3 25.64 -7.24 9.97
C ASP A 3 25.33 -7.47 11.44
N LEU A 4 24.65 -8.59 11.72
CA LEU A 4 24.30 -9.04 13.06
C LEU A 4 24.95 -10.40 13.38
N SER A 5 25.96 -10.81 12.61
CA SER A 5 26.73 -12.04 12.85
C SER A 5 27.40 -12.06 14.24
N ASP A 6 27.80 -10.88 14.71
CA ASP A 6 28.12 -10.60 16.11
C ASP A 6 27.06 -9.66 16.72
N PRO A 7 26.09 -10.19 17.49
CA PRO A 7 25.04 -9.37 18.10
C PRO A 7 25.55 -8.33 19.11
N GLU A 8 26.73 -8.52 19.71
CA GLU A 8 27.32 -7.55 20.65
C GLU A 8 28.05 -6.42 19.92
N ASN A 9 28.35 -6.58 18.63
CA ASN A 9 29.04 -5.59 17.81
C ASN A 9 28.45 -5.50 16.40
N PRO A 10 27.22 -4.97 16.24
CA PRO A 10 26.59 -4.83 14.93
C PRO A 10 27.34 -3.81 14.05
N VAL A 11 27.56 -4.16 12.78
CA VAL A 11 28.30 -3.32 11.82
C VAL A 11 27.39 -2.89 10.67
N VAL A 12 27.42 -1.61 10.28
CA VAL A 12 26.71 -1.16 9.07
C VAL A 12 27.48 -1.63 7.84
N LEU A 13 26.87 -2.52 7.05
CA LEU A 13 27.46 -3.05 5.80
C LEU A 13 27.25 -2.11 4.62
N GLY A 14 26.07 -1.51 4.52
CA GLY A 14 25.67 -0.76 3.33
C GLY A 14 24.50 0.18 3.59
N LYS A 15 24.40 1.21 2.75
CA LYS A 15 23.29 2.19 2.77
C LYS A 15 22.86 2.51 1.35
N LEU A 16 21.55 2.62 1.14
CA LEU A 16 20.97 3.13 -0.09
C LEU A 16 20.37 4.50 0.20
N LYS A 17 20.90 5.54 -0.45
CA LYS A 17 20.31 6.89 -0.38
C LYS A 17 19.45 7.09 -1.62
N ILE A 18 18.13 7.10 -1.41
CA ILE A 18 17.11 7.34 -2.43
C ILE A 18 16.08 8.33 -1.87
N PRO A 19 15.33 9.03 -2.73
CA PRO A 19 14.13 9.73 -2.31
C PRO A 19 13.14 8.77 -1.64
N GLY A 20 12.47 9.27 -0.61
CA GLY A 20 11.51 8.52 0.18
C GLY A 20 12.12 7.67 1.30
N PHE A 21 11.23 7.01 2.03
CA PHE A 21 11.57 6.04 3.07
C PHE A 21 10.53 4.91 3.06
N SER A 22 10.87 3.78 3.68
CA SER A 22 9.95 2.66 3.90
C SER A 22 9.59 2.57 5.38
N ASP A 23 8.29 2.55 5.69
CA ASP A 23 7.76 2.31 7.03
C ASP A 23 7.63 0.82 7.31
N TYR A 24 7.36 0.02 6.28
CA TYR A 24 7.27 -1.42 6.36
C TYR A 24 8.09 -2.09 5.25
N LEU A 25 8.84 -3.13 5.63
CA LEU A 25 9.65 -3.96 4.75
C LEU A 25 9.14 -5.39 4.81
N HIS A 26 8.87 -5.98 3.65
CA HIS A 26 8.40 -7.35 3.49
C HIS A 26 9.40 -8.15 2.64
N PRO A 27 9.92 -9.29 3.12
CA PRO A 27 10.76 -10.16 2.29
C PRO A 27 9.98 -10.69 1.08
N TYR A 28 10.48 -10.45 -0.13
CA TYR A 28 9.98 -11.14 -1.34
C TYR A 28 10.63 -12.52 -1.45
N ASP A 29 11.95 -12.59 -1.29
CA ASP A 29 12.75 -13.81 -1.16
C ASP A 29 14.05 -13.53 -0.38
N GLU A 30 15.04 -14.42 -0.46
CA GLU A 30 16.33 -14.27 0.24
C GLU A 30 17.17 -13.08 -0.23
N ARG A 31 16.87 -12.53 -1.42
CA ARG A 31 17.65 -11.50 -2.11
C ARG A 31 16.84 -10.26 -2.44
N HIS A 32 15.53 -10.26 -2.20
CA HIS A 32 14.66 -9.15 -2.55
C HIS A 32 13.73 -8.75 -1.41
N ILE A 33 13.53 -7.44 -1.26
CA ILE A 33 12.66 -6.84 -0.24
C ILE A 33 11.67 -5.89 -0.91
N ILE A 34 10.41 -5.98 -0.52
CA ILE A 34 9.36 -5.02 -0.85
C ILE A 34 9.31 -3.97 0.26
N GLY A 35 9.44 -2.70 -0.08
CA GLY A 35 9.20 -1.58 0.82
C GLY A 35 7.87 -0.90 0.52
N ILE A 36 7.14 -0.54 1.57
CA ILE A 36 6.04 0.41 1.53
C ILE A 36 6.34 1.58 2.46
N GLY A 37 6.09 2.80 1.98
CA GLY A 37 6.36 4.01 2.74
C GLY A 37 5.93 5.25 1.97
N LYS A 38 6.74 6.31 2.03
CA LYS A 38 6.42 7.59 1.40
C LYS A 38 7.52 8.00 0.43
N GLU A 39 7.13 8.58 -0.70
CA GLU A 39 8.06 9.29 -1.56
C GLU A 39 8.34 10.68 -0.97
N THR A 40 9.54 11.21 -1.21
CA THR A 40 9.88 12.56 -0.75
C THR A 40 10.54 13.37 -1.84
N GLU A 41 10.32 14.67 -1.84
CA GLU A 41 11.03 15.61 -2.70
C GLU A 41 11.93 16.53 -1.86
N GLU A 42 13.17 16.74 -2.31
CA GLU A 42 14.08 17.71 -1.72
C GLU A 42 14.02 19.01 -2.50
N SER A 43 13.55 20.08 -1.86
CA SER A 43 13.54 21.42 -2.44
C SER A 43 14.96 21.97 -2.64
N SER A 44 15.10 22.90 -3.57
CA SER A 44 16.36 23.59 -3.86
C SER A 44 16.98 24.35 -2.67
N TRP A 45 16.19 24.62 -1.62
CA TRP A 45 16.63 25.30 -0.39
C TRP A 45 16.93 24.31 0.76
N GLY A 46 16.93 23.00 0.50
CA GLY A 46 17.28 21.94 1.45
C GLY A 46 16.15 21.48 2.37
N GLY A 47 14.91 21.93 2.16
CA GLY A 47 13.73 21.37 2.82
C GLY A 47 13.24 20.09 2.13
N VAL A 48 12.75 19.12 2.90
CA VAL A 48 12.18 17.86 2.39
C VAL A 48 10.67 17.86 2.59
N SER A 49 9.91 17.53 1.54
CA SER A 49 8.46 17.33 1.60
C SER A 49 8.10 15.87 1.36
N ILE A 50 7.09 15.39 2.08
CA ILE A 50 6.48 14.07 1.85
C ILE A 50 5.43 14.21 0.74
N ASP A 51 5.49 13.29 -0.20
CA ASP A 51 4.60 13.20 -1.36
C ASP A 51 3.66 11.98 -1.23
N GLY A 52 3.44 11.23 -2.32
CA GLY A 52 2.58 10.05 -2.38
C GLY A 52 3.08 8.82 -1.62
N LEU A 53 2.24 7.80 -1.60
CA LEU A 53 2.58 6.48 -1.07
C LEU A 53 3.55 5.78 -2.03
N LYS A 54 4.67 5.28 -1.51
CA LYS A 54 5.70 4.60 -2.31
C LYS A 54 5.67 3.10 -2.06
N LEU A 55 5.66 2.34 -3.15
CA LEU A 55 6.06 0.94 -3.20
C LEU A 55 7.42 0.84 -3.88
N ALA A 56 8.33 0.06 -3.33
CA ALA A 56 9.65 -0.14 -3.89
C ALA A 56 10.06 -1.61 -3.79
N LEU A 57 10.73 -2.12 -4.82
CA LEU A 57 11.33 -3.44 -4.83
C LEU A 57 12.85 -3.26 -4.81
N PHE A 58 13.50 -3.90 -3.87
CA PHE A 58 14.94 -3.80 -3.66
C PHE A 58 15.62 -5.13 -3.93
N ASP A 59 16.72 -5.11 -4.70
CA ASP A 59 17.71 -6.20 -4.74
C ASP A 59 18.75 -5.94 -3.63
N VAL A 60 18.84 -6.91 -2.72
CA VAL A 60 19.74 -6.92 -1.57
C VAL A 60 20.71 -8.11 -1.61
N SER A 61 20.92 -8.70 -2.80
CA SER A 61 21.85 -9.80 -3.02
C SER A 61 23.30 -9.45 -2.67
N ASP A 62 23.67 -8.17 -2.81
CA ASP A 62 24.87 -7.56 -2.23
C ASP A 62 24.46 -6.63 -1.07
N PRO A 63 24.64 -7.07 0.20
CA PRO A 63 24.28 -6.26 1.36
C PRO A 63 25.05 -4.94 1.49
N GLU A 64 26.22 -4.81 0.86
CA GLU A 64 27.00 -3.57 0.86
C GLU A 64 26.42 -2.56 -0.16
N HIS A 65 25.79 -3.05 -1.22
CA HIS A 65 25.28 -2.24 -2.34
C HIS A 65 23.83 -2.60 -2.74
N PRO A 66 22.84 -2.44 -1.84
CA PRO A 66 21.44 -2.66 -2.17
C PRO A 66 20.95 -1.69 -3.27
N LYS A 67 20.03 -2.13 -4.12
CA LYS A 67 19.52 -1.37 -5.28
C LYS A 67 18.01 -1.36 -5.32
N GLU A 68 17.41 -0.20 -5.61
CA GLU A 68 16.00 -0.11 -5.99
C GLU A 68 15.88 -0.58 -7.45
N VAL A 69 15.19 -1.69 -7.68
CA VAL A 69 15.02 -2.28 -9.02
C VAL A 69 13.70 -1.88 -9.68
N ASP A 70 12.68 -1.56 -8.88
CA ASP A 70 11.44 -0.98 -9.37
C ASP A 70 10.76 -0.14 -8.27
N LYS A 71 9.93 0.82 -8.68
CA LYS A 71 9.09 1.59 -7.75
C LYS A 71 7.79 2.08 -8.38
N VAL A 72 6.78 2.22 -7.55
CA VAL A 72 5.51 2.88 -7.86
C VAL A 72 5.23 3.94 -6.81
N VAL A 73 4.87 5.14 -7.25
CA VAL A 73 4.35 6.20 -6.38
C VAL A 73 2.86 6.34 -6.67
N ILE A 74 2.05 6.28 -5.63
CA ILE A 74 0.59 6.33 -5.70
C ILE A 74 0.12 7.65 -5.10
N GLY A 75 -0.64 8.39 -5.91
CA GLY A 75 -1.26 9.65 -5.55
C GLY A 75 -0.29 10.75 -5.15
N GLU A 76 -0.86 11.84 -4.68
CA GLU A 76 -0.17 13.05 -4.25
C GLU A 76 0.06 13.03 -2.73
N ARG A 77 0.65 14.12 -2.23
CA ARG A 77 0.79 14.38 -0.79
C ARG A 77 -0.49 14.10 -0.01
N GLY A 78 -0.34 13.30 1.05
CA GLY A 78 -1.44 12.88 1.92
C GLY A 78 -2.08 11.55 1.54
N THR A 79 -1.62 10.93 0.44
CA THR A 79 -1.95 9.53 0.10
C THR A 79 -1.41 8.59 1.16
N ASP A 80 -2.22 7.64 1.61
CA ASP A 80 -1.92 6.79 2.76
C ASP A 80 -2.40 5.34 2.60
N SER A 81 -1.95 4.46 3.50
CA SER A 81 -2.27 3.04 3.51
C SER A 81 -2.18 2.49 4.92
N GLU A 82 -3.12 1.63 5.29
CA GLU A 82 -3.00 0.89 6.55
C GLU A 82 -1.76 -0.02 6.60
N ALA A 83 -1.23 -0.44 5.46
CA ALA A 83 -0.04 -1.28 5.38
C ALA A 83 1.24 -0.55 5.83
N LEU A 84 1.19 0.77 6.02
CA LEU A 84 2.28 1.55 6.64
C LEU A 84 2.42 1.27 8.13
N VAL A 85 1.33 0.92 8.82
CA VAL A 85 1.28 0.81 10.29
C VAL A 85 0.83 -0.57 10.78
N ASP A 86 0.14 -1.35 9.95
CA ASP A 86 -0.25 -2.73 10.24
C ASP A 86 0.11 -3.67 9.08
N HIS A 87 1.12 -4.52 9.31
CA HIS A 87 1.57 -5.54 8.36
C HIS A 87 0.47 -6.52 7.93
N LYS A 88 -0.62 -6.68 8.70
CA LYS A 88 -1.76 -7.53 8.32
C LYS A 88 -2.61 -6.93 7.21
N ALA A 89 -2.45 -5.65 6.91
CA ALA A 89 -3.11 -5.00 5.79
C ALA A 89 -2.40 -5.30 4.45
N PHE A 90 -1.17 -5.81 4.51
CA PHE A 90 -0.35 -6.16 3.35
C PHE A 90 -0.57 -7.63 2.99
N LEU A 91 -1.29 -7.90 1.90
CA LEU A 91 -1.48 -9.26 1.38
C LEU A 91 -0.48 -9.51 0.26
N PHE A 92 0.44 -10.45 0.47
CA PHE A 92 1.41 -10.86 -0.54
C PHE A 92 1.45 -12.38 -0.69
N ASP A 93 1.40 -12.85 -1.94
CA ASP A 93 1.62 -14.24 -2.29
C ASP A 93 2.51 -14.33 -3.54
N ARG A 94 3.76 -14.70 -3.31
CA ARG A 94 4.75 -14.88 -4.38
C ARG A 94 4.37 -15.93 -5.40
N LYS A 95 3.73 -17.05 -5.01
CA LYS A 95 3.38 -18.13 -5.96
C LYS A 95 2.32 -17.68 -6.95
N ARG A 96 1.47 -16.73 -6.54
CA ARG A 96 0.43 -16.13 -7.37
C ARG A 96 0.85 -14.78 -7.97
N ASN A 97 2.09 -14.34 -7.73
CA ASN A 97 2.59 -13.00 -8.06
C ASN A 97 1.65 -11.90 -7.56
N LEU A 98 0.98 -12.10 -6.42
CA LEU A 98 -0.11 -11.24 -5.96
C LEU A 98 0.40 -10.29 -4.87
N LEU A 99 0.12 -9.00 -5.03
CA LEU A 99 0.24 -8.01 -3.96
C LEU A 99 -1.05 -7.18 -3.88
N VAL A 100 -1.65 -7.11 -2.70
CA VAL A 100 -2.84 -6.29 -2.44
C VAL A 100 -2.61 -5.40 -1.23
N ILE A 101 -2.86 -4.10 -1.39
CA ILE A 101 -2.71 -3.10 -0.32
C ILE A 101 -3.94 -2.18 -0.29
N PRO A 102 -4.48 -1.88 0.89
CA PRO A 102 -5.48 -0.81 1.03
C PRO A 102 -4.80 0.54 0.83
N VAL A 103 -5.41 1.44 0.06
CA VAL A 103 -4.89 2.77 -0.24
C VAL A 103 -6.01 3.79 -0.13
N ARG A 104 -5.73 4.90 0.54
CA ARG A 104 -6.45 6.16 0.43
C ARG A 104 -5.61 7.10 -0.42
N GLU A 105 -5.86 7.10 -1.70
CA GLU A 105 -5.20 7.90 -2.72
C GLU A 105 -5.73 9.33 -2.70
N VAL A 106 -4.85 10.31 -2.49
CA VAL A 106 -5.13 11.70 -2.86
C VAL A 106 -4.83 11.80 -4.35
N VAL A 107 -5.89 11.97 -5.15
CA VAL A 107 -5.82 12.04 -6.62
C VAL A 107 -5.42 13.44 -7.08
N ASP A 108 -5.83 14.46 -6.33
CA ASP A 108 -5.53 15.86 -6.62
C ASP A 108 -5.45 16.65 -5.32
N ASP A 109 -4.26 17.18 -5.00
CA ASP A 109 -3.96 17.88 -3.75
C ASP A 109 -4.17 19.41 -3.82
N ARG A 110 -5.13 19.85 -4.65
CA ARG A 110 -5.48 21.25 -4.92
C ARG A 110 -5.27 22.20 -3.75
N VAL A 111 -4.66 23.34 -4.04
CA VAL A 111 -4.43 24.44 -3.08
C VAL A 111 -5.74 25.02 -2.53
N TYR A 112 -6.81 25.01 -3.34
CA TYR A 112 -8.12 25.55 -2.99
C TYR A 112 -9.22 24.52 -3.24
N GLY A 113 -10.02 24.23 -2.20
CA GLY A 113 -11.09 23.22 -2.22
C GLY A 113 -10.71 21.93 -1.48
N PRO A 114 -11.65 20.98 -1.33
CA PRO A 114 -11.35 19.68 -0.76
C PRO A 114 -10.43 18.88 -1.71
N TRP A 115 -9.45 18.17 -1.15
CA TRP A 115 -8.62 17.22 -1.90
C TRP A 115 -9.48 16.16 -2.55
N GLU A 116 -9.26 15.86 -3.83
CA GLU A 116 -9.91 14.73 -4.49
C GLU A 116 -9.31 13.42 -4.01
N VAL A 117 -10.14 12.49 -3.53
CA VAL A 117 -9.64 11.23 -2.95
C VAL A 117 -10.35 10.01 -3.51
N TRP A 118 -9.56 8.97 -3.72
CA TRP A 118 -10.02 7.63 -4.01
C TRP A 118 -9.60 6.70 -2.87
N GLN A 119 -10.43 5.72 -2.54
CA GLN A 119 -10.09 4.77 -1.49
C GLN A 119 -10.58 3.35 -1.80
N GLY A 120 -9.74 2.37 -1.48
CA GLY A 120 -10.00 0.97 -1.78
C GLY A 120 -8.74 0.13 -1.65
N ALA A 121 -8.70 -1.03 -2.30
CA ALA A 121 -7.52 -1.85 -2.43
C ALA A 121 -6.93 -1.74 -3.84
N TYR A 122 -5.61 -1.58 -3.90
CA TYR A 122 -4.84 -1.76 -5.12
C TYR A 122 -4.43 -3.22 -5.22
N VAL A 123 -4.58 -3.79 -6.41
CA VAL A 123 -4.14 -5.15 -6.72
C VAL A 123 -3.05 -5.08 -7.78
N PHE A 124 -1.87 -5.57 -7.43
CA PHE A 124 -0.71 -5.65 -8.30
C PHE A 124 -0.39 -7.10 -8.63
N ASN A 125 0.13 -7.31 -9.83
CA ASN A 125 1.02 -8.41 -10.13
C ASN A 125 2.44 -7.97 -9.77
N LEU A 126 3.19 -8.79 -9.05
CA LEU A 126 4.58 -8.50 -8.66
C LEU A 126 5.50 -9.67 -9.00
N THR A 127 6.44 -9.44 -9.90
CA THR A 127 7.55 -10.36 -10.24
C THR A 127 8.88 -9.62 -10.16
N ILE A 128 10.00 -10.35 -10.13
CA ILE A 128 11.32 -9.72 -10.15
C ILE A 128 11.62 -9.13 -11.54
N GLU A 129 11.10 -9.77 -12.60
CA GLU A 129 11.34 -9.40 -13.99
C GLU A 129 10.56 -8.16 -14.41
N ASP A 130 9.27 -8.07 -14.03
CA ASP A 130 8.37 -7.00 -14.48
C ASP A 130 8.10 -5.95 -13.40
N GLY A 131 8.54 -6.19 -12.16
CA GLY A 131 8.26 -5.31 -11.03
C GLY A 131 6.76 -5.24 -10.70
N PHE A 132 6.29 -4.07 -10.28
CA PHE A 132 4.89 -3.82 -9.92
C PHE A 132 4.06 -3.51 -11.17
N THR A 133 3.20 -4.45 -11.56
CA THR A 133 2.21 -4.22 -12.62
C THR A 133 0.82 -4.08 -12.02
N LEU A 134 0.19 -2.90 -12.13
CA LEU A 134 -1.17 -2.68 -11.64
C LEU A 134 -2.16 -3.57 -12.41
N ARG A 135 -2.84 -4.45 -11.68
CA ARG A 135 -3.93 -5.28 -12.24
C ARG A 135 -5.27 -4.58 -12.19
N GLY A 136 -5.51 -3.84 -11.12
CA GLY A 136 -6.76 -3.10 -10.93
C GLY A 136 -6.92 -2.58 -9.51
N LYS A 137 -8.06 -1.95 -9.27
CA LYS A 137 -8.42 -1.38 -7.98
C LYS A 137 -9.83 -1.84 -7.59
N ILE A 138 -10.06 -2.12 -6.31
CA ILE A 138 -11.37 -2.51 -5.76
C ILE A 138 -11.77 -1.49 -4.71
N THR A 139 -13.00 -0.95 -4.79
CA THR A 139 -13.51 0.03 -3.82
C THR A 139 -14.83 -0.45 -3.22
N HIS A 140 -15.07 -0.07 -1.96
CA HIS A 140 -16.36 -0.25 -1.28
C HIS A 140 -17.14 1.07 -1.17
N PHE A 141 -16.64 2.15 -1.78
CA PHE A 141 -17.33 3.44 -1.78
C PHE A 141 -18.38 3.48 -2.88
N GLU A 142 -19.56 3.93 -2.51
CA GLU A 142 -20.65 4.25 -3.42
C GLU A 142 -21.02 5.73 -3.21
N GLY A 143 -21.17 6.50 -4.29
CA GLY A 143 -21.57 7.91 -4.19
C GLY A 143 -20.51 8.86 -3.58
N GLU A 144 -20.95 9.72 -2.66
CA GLU A 144 -20.20 10.90 -2.17
C GLU A 144 -19.38 10.67 -0.88
N ASP A 145 -19.38 9.46 -0.32
CA ASP A 145 -18.71 9.14 0.97
C ASP A 145 -17.17 9.25 0.94
N LYS A 146 -16.59 9.59 -0.20
CA LYS A 146 -15.15 9.53 -0.49
C LYS A 146 -14.29 10.40 0.44
N TRP A 147 -14.85 11.43 1.05
CA TRP A 147 -14.08 12.45 1.76
C TRP A 147 -13.55 12.05 3.15
N TYR A 148 -14.09 10.99 3.78
CA TYR A 148 -13.81 10.71 5.19
C TYR A 148 -12.65 9.73 5.42
N TRP A 149 -11.64 10.14 6.18
CA TRP A 149 -10.47 9.30 6.52
C TRP A 149 -10.84 7.99 7.24
N HIS A 150 -11.85 8.06 8.11
CA HIS A 150 -12.38 6.93 8.87
C HIS A 150 -13.70 6.41 8.31
N SER A 151 -13.90 6.51 6.99
CA SER A 151 -15.12 5.97 6.36
C SER A 151 -15.27 4.47 6.66
N PRO A 152 -16.47 3.98 7.01
CA PRO A 152 -16.76 2.55 7.13
C PRO A 152 -16.57 1.79 5.82
N ALA A 153 -16.60 2.49 4.67
CA ALA A 153 -16.30 1.94 3.36
C ALA A 153 -14.79 1.83 3.07
N ALA A 154 -13.92 2.28 3.99
CA ALA A 154 -12.49 2.11 3.87
C ALA A 154 -12.12 0.62 3.83
N VAL A 155 -11.55 0.14 2.72
CA VAL A 155 -10.95 -1.20 2.69
C VAL A 155 -9.78 -1.20 3.67
N ARG A 156 -9.82 -2.11 4.63
CA ARG A 156 -8.80 -2.26 5.68
C ARG A 156 -8.00 -3.55 5.50
N ARG A 157 -8.66 -4.64 5.11
CA ARG A 157 -8.01 -5.95 4.96
C ARG A 157 -8.34 -6.57 3.62
N SER A 158 -7.44 -7.44 3.17
CA SER A 158 -7.69 -8.33 2.06
C SER A 158 -7.16 -9.73 2.36
N LEU A 159 -7.81 -10.74 1.80
CA LEU A 159 -7.39 -12.14 1.83
C LEU A 159 -7.94 -12.83 0.59
N TYR A 160 -7.43 -14.00 0.24
CA TYR A 160 -8.00 -14.79 -0.84
C TYR A 160 -8.25 -16.23 -0.39
N MET A 161 -9.24 -16.88 -0.98
CA MET A 161 -9.50 -18.31 -0.86
C MET A 161 -9.79 -18.85 -2.25
N ASP A 162 -9.10 -19.92 -2.63
CA ASP A 162 -9.11 -20.47 -4.00
C ASP A 162 -8.85 -19.37 -5.06
N ASP A 163 -9.86 -19.05 -5.87
CA ASP A 163 -9.80 -18.04 -6.92
C ASP A 163 -10.69 -16.82 -6.62
N VAL A 164 -10.95 -16.55 -5.34
CA VAL A 164 -11.73 -15.39 -4.89
C VAL A 164 -10.88 -14.49 -4.00
N LEU A 165 -10.77 -13.22 -4.38
CA LEU A 165 -10.21 -12.15 -3.57
C LEU A 165 -11.32 -11.53 -2.71
N TYR A 166 -11.10 -11.46 -1.41
CA TYR A 166 -11.97 -10.82 -0.45
C TYR A 166 -11.33 -9.51 0.00
N THR A 167 -12.05 -8.40 -0.15
CA THR A 167 -11.71 -7.11 0.46
C THR A 167 -12.69 -6.81 1.58
N ILE A 168 -12.19 -6.30 2.70
CA ILE A 168 -12.95 -6.16 3.95
C ILE A 168 -12.86 -4.71 4.41
N SER A 169 -14.01 -4.10 4.64
CA SER A 169 -14.18 -2.82 5.35
C SER A 169 -15.12 -3.02 6.55
N GLU A 170 -15.40 -1.96 7.30
CA GLU A 170 -16.42 -2.02 8.37
C GLU A 170 -17.84 -2.12 7.80
N ARG A 171 -18.06 -1.63 6.57
CA ARG A 171 -19.33 -1.68 5.83
C ARG A 171 -19.63 -3.04 5.23
N CYS A 172 -18.65 -3.69 4.61
CA CYS A 172 -18.92 -4.89 3.83
C CYS A 172 -17.68 -5.76 3.63
N VAL A 173 -17.94 -7.01 3.28
CA VAL A 173 -16.97 -7.92 2.66
C VAL A 173 -17.35 -8.05 1.19
N LYS A 174 -16.47 -7.62 0.29
CA LYS A 174 -16.65 -7.75 -1.15
C LYS A 174 -15.83 -8.93 -1.68
N MET A 175 -16.41 -9.67 -2.62
CA MET A 175 -15.82 -10.83 -3.27
C MET A 175 -15.59 -10.50 -4.74
N ASN A 176 -14.35 -10.63 -5.19
CA ASN A 176 -13.97 -10.43 -6.59
C ASN A 176 -13.27 -11.70 -7.10
N ASP A 177 -13.49 -12.03 -8.37
CA ASP A 177 -12.72 -13.06 -9.05
C ASP A 177 -11.23 -12.68 -9.01
N LEU A 178 -10.38 -13.58 -8.51
CA LEU A 178 -8.99 -13.27 -8.23
C LEU A 178 -8.18 -13.01 -9.51
N SER A 179 -8.66 -13.43 -10.69
CA SER A 179 -7.95 -13.23 -11.96
C SER A 179 -8.39 -11.95 -12.67
N THR A 180 -9.70 -11.74 -12.77
CA THR A 180 -10.32 -10.64 -13.53
C THR A 180 -10.69 -9.44 -12.67
N LEU A 181 -10.75 -9.60 -11.35
CA LEU A 181 -11.24 -8.62 -10.37
C LEU A 181 -12.71 -8.25 -10.55
N HIS A 182 -13.46 -8.97 -11.40
CA HIS A 182 -14.90 -8.78 -11.51
C HIS A 182 -15.57 -9.12 -10.18
N GLU A 183 -16.51 -8.28 -9.75
CA GLU A 183 -17.30 -8.52 -8.55
C GLU A 183 -18.13 -9.79 -8.73
N ILE A 184 -18.02 -10.70 -7.76
CA ILE A 184 -18.81 -11.92 -7.67
C ILE A 184 -20.02 -11.66 -6.77
N ASN A 185 -19.78 -11.08 -5.59
CA ASN A 185 -20.82 -10.80 -4.60
C ASN A 185 -20.34 -9.79 -3.54
N GLU A 186 -21.26 -9.28 -2.73
CA GLU A 186 -21.00 -8.43 -1.57
C GLU A 186 -21.85 -8.87 -0.38
N VAL A 187 -21.26 -8.87 0.81
CA VAL A 187 -21.97 -9.08 2.09
C VAL A 187 -21.84 -7.81 2.91
N GLU A 188 -22.98 -7.15 3.14
CA GLU A 188 -23.05 -6.02 4.06
C GLU A 188 -22.86 -6.50 5.50
N LEU A 189 -22.07 -5.73 6.25
CA LEU A 189 -21.86 -5.92 7.68
C LEU A 189 -22.76 -4.94 8.44
N PRO A 190 -23.31 -5.36 9.60
CA PRO A 190 -24.13 -4.48 10.42
C PRO A 190 -23.26 -3.33 10.96
N ILE A 191 -23.47 -2.12 10.45
CA ILE A 191 -22.87 -0.91 11.02
C ILE A 191 -23.78 -0.44 12.15
N ASP A 192 -23.25 -0.31 13.37
CA ASP A 192 -23.99 0.38 14.43
C ASP A 192 -24.01 1.88 14.11
N GLU A 193 -25.16 2.38 13.64
CA GLU A 193 -25.40 3.81 13.33
C GLU A 193 -25.04 4.74 14.50
N LYS A 194 -24.95 4.24 15.74
CA LYS A 194 -24.51 5.06 16.89
C LYS A 194 -23.03 5.44 16.86
N THR A 195 -22.23 4.76 16.05
CA THR A 195 -20.78 4.97 15.95
C THR A 195 -20.40 5.87 14.77
N TYR A 196 -21.35 6.14 13.87
CA TYR A 196 -21.14 7.00 12.71
C TYR A 196 -22.15 8.15 12.75
N TYR A 197 -21.67 9.38 12.95
CA TYR A 197 -22.52 10.56 12.81
C TYR A 197 -22.45 11.04 11.36
N PRO A 198 -23.43 10.73 10.49
CA PRO A 198 -23.58 11.48 9.25
C PRO A 198 -23.93 12.91 9.65
N ILE A 199 -23.04 13.86 9.37
CA ILE A 199 -23.33 15.28 9.57
C ILE A 199 -24.24 15.69 8.42
N ARG A 200 -25.48 16.11 8.78
CA ARG A 200 -26.49 16.63 7.86
C ARG A 200 -26.03 17.89 7.13
#